data_AF-E0NDM2-F1
#
_entry.id   AF-E0NDM2-F1
#
_cell.length_a   1.000
_cell.length_b   1.000
_cell.length_c   1.000
_cell.angle_alpha   90.00
_cell.angle_beta   90.00
_cell.angle_gamma   90.00
#
_symmetry.space_group_name_H-M   'P 1'
#
loop_
_entity.id
_entity.type
_entity.pdbx_description
1 polymer ?
#
loop_
_entity_poly.entity_id
_entity_poly.type
_entity_poly.pdbx_seq_one_letter_code
_entity_poly.pdbx_strand_id
1 'polypeptide(L)'
;MFKKSVSVALFGAIGGALRLLLQSFFHHGATAFPLDLIIINLLGSFLLGILTGGLLTALETSDFINVGLTTGLMGGFTTFSTFILSSDKLLVHLQWINGGSFMILSLLLGVLCAYAGQIGGKQILHHYRKEWE
;
A
#
# COMPACT_ATOMS: atom_id res chain seq x y z
N MET A 1 -1.85 22.50 9.60
CA MET A 1 -2.99 21.56 9.51
C MET A 1 -3.72 21.67 8.18
N PHE A 2 -4.27 22.83 7.79
CA PHE A 2 -5.01 22.98 6.52
C PHE A 2 -4.29 22.40 5.28
N LYS A 3 -3.03 22.77 5.04
CA LYS A 3 -2.22 22.25 3.91
C LYS A 3 -2.09 20.72 3.92
N LYS A 4 -1.96 20.11 5.10
CA LYS A 4 -1.87 18.64 5.24
C LYS A 4 -3.18 17.98 4.87
N SER A 5 -4.30 18.48 5.38
CA SER A 5 -5.63 17.92 5.09
C SER A 5 -5.97 17.99 3.60
N VAL A 6 -5.68 19.12 2.95
CA VAL A 6 -5.87 19.27 1.49
C VAL A 6 -4.97 18.29 0.73
N SER A 7 -3.71 18.16 1.13
CA SER A 7 -2.78 17.19 0.54
C SER A 7 -3.30 15.75 0.67
N VAL A 8 -3.72 15.33 1.86
CA VAL A 8 -4.31 14.00 2.10
C VAL A 8 -5.54 13.77 1.24
N ALA A 9 -6.43 14.76 1.10
CA ALA A 9 -7.63 14.62 0.29
C ALA A 9 -7.29 14.41 -1.20
N LEU A 10 -6.38 15.21 -1.76
CA LEU A 10 -5.98 15.11 -3.17
C LEU A 10 -5.26 13.78 -3.46
N PHE A 11 -4.22 13.47 -2.68
CA PHE A 11 -3.46 12.24 -2.85
C PHE A 11 -4.30 11.00 -2.54
N GLY A 12 -5.19 11.07 -1.56
CA GLY A 12 -6.14 10.00 -1.23
C GLY A 12 -7.12 9.70 -2.36
N ALA A 13 -7.65 10.74 -3.03
CA ALA A 13 -8.48 10.58 -4.21
C ALA A 13 -7.71 9.88 -5.35
N ILE A 14 -6.45 10.28 -5.58
CA ILE A 14 -5.58 9.63 -6.57
C ILE A 14 -5.33 8.17 -6.19
N GLY A 15 -4.99 7.88 -4.94
CA GLY A 15 -4.73 6.52 -4.46
C GLY A 15 -5.96 5.62 -4.62
N GLY A 16 -7.13 6.13 -4.24
CA GLY A 16 -8.40 5.43 -4.43
C GLY A 16 -8.72 5.17 -5.90
N ALA A 17 -8.48 6.15 -6.78
CA ALA A 17 -8.68 5.99 -8.23
C ALA A 17 -7.72 4.95 -8.83
N LEU A 18 -6.44 4.96 -8.44
CA LEU A 18 -5.46 3.97 -8.87
C LEU A 18 -5.81 2.56 -8.39
N ARG A 19 -6.30 2.44 -7.16
CA ARG A 19 -6.81 1.17 -6.63
C ARG A 19 -7.97 0.66 -7.47
N LEU A 20 -8.97 1.50 -7.76
CA LEU A 20 -10.12 1.14 -8.60
C LEU A 20 -9.68 0.70 -9.99
N LEU A 21 -8.76 1.44 -10.61
CA LEU A 21 -8.21 1.09 -11.91
C LEU A 21 -7.48 -0.26 -11.88
N LEU A 22 -6.62 -0.49 -10.88
CA LEU A 22 -5.89 -1.75 -10.78
C LEU A 22 -6.84 -2.92 -10.55
N GLN A 23 -7.82 -2.77 -9.66
CA GLN A 23 -8.81 -3.80 -9.39
C GLN A 23 -9.66 -4.12 -10.63
N SER A 24 -9.89 -3.16 -11.53
CA SER A 24 -10.68 -3.38 -12.76
C SER A 24 -10.06 -4.39 -13.75
N PHE A 25 -8.76 -4.68 -13.63
CA PHE A 25 -8.09 -5.70 -14.46
C PHE A 25 -8.30 -7.13 -13.95
N PHE A 26 -8.93 -7.31 -12.80
CA PHE A 26 -9.19 -8.61 -12.20
C PHE A 26 -10.66 -9.00 -12.39
N HIS A 27 -10.90 -10.29 -12.61
CA HIS A 27 -12.25 -10.82 -12.72
C HIS A 27 -12.72 -11.31 -11.34
N HIS A 28 -13.82 -10.74 -10.83
CA HIS A 28 -14.38 -11.10 -9.53
C HIS A 28 -15.56 -12.06 -9.69
N GLY A 29 -15.35 -13.33 -9.35
CA GLY A 29 -16.44 -14.24 -8.97
C GLY A 29 -16.74 -14.10 -7.48
N ALA A 30 -17.96 -14.42 -7.05
CA ALA A 30 -18.37 -14.33 -5.63
C ALA A 30 -17.45 -15.13 -4.67
N THR A 31 -16.79 -16.18 -5.19
CA THR A 31 -15.87 -17.04 -4.45
C THR A 31 -14.45 -17.05 -5.07
N ALA A 32 -14.13 -16.06 -5.89
CA ALA A 32 -12.79 -15.97 -6.49
C ALA A 32 -11.75 -15.61 -5.42
N PHE A 33 -10.56 -16.18 -5.53
CA PHE A 33 -9.45 -15.84 -4.65
C PHE A 33 -9.06 -14.36 -4.90
N PRO A 34 -9.01 -13.50 -3.86
CA PRO A 34 -8.90 -12.04 -4.00
C PRO A 34 -7.46 -11.60 -4.28
N LEU A 35 -6.93 -11.99 -5.44
CA LEU A 35 -5.57 -11.65 -5.89
C LEU A 35 -5.37 -10.14 -6.05
N ASP A 36 -6.40 -9.43 -6.50
CA ASP A 36 -6.38 -7.98 -6.65
C ASP A 36 -6.05 -7.29 -5.31
N LEU A 37 -6.67 -7.73 -4.21
CA LEU A 37 -6.44 -7.20 -2.86
C LEU A 37 -5.04 -7.50 -2.34
N ILE A 38 -4.52 -8.70 -2.62
CA ILE A 38 -3.14 -9.04 -2.28
C ILE A 38 -2.21 -8.07 -3.02
N ILE A 39 -2.35 -7.95 -4.34
CA ILE A 39 -1.45 -7.15 -5.17
C ILE A 39 -1.44 -5.67 -4.75
N ILE A 40 -2.62 -5.03 -4.61
CA ILE A 40 -2.67 -3.62 -4.20
C ILE A 40 -2.05 -3.40 -2.81
N ASN A 41 -2.30 -4.29 -1.86
CA ASN A 41 -1.83 -4.11 -0.49
C ASN A 41 -0.32 -4.40 -0.37
N LEU A 42 0.20 -5.41 -1.09
CA LEU A 42 1.63 -5.70 -1.13
C LEU A 42 2.41 -4.58 -1.83
N LEU A 43 1.93 -4.14 -3.00
CA LEU A 43 2.55 -3.04 -3.73
C LEU A 43 2.53 -1.75 -2.90
N GLY A 44 1.39 -1.43 -2.28
CA GLY A 44 1.27 -0.26 -1.43
C GLY A 44 2.16 -0.33 -0.19
N SER A 45 2.28 -1.50 0.45
CA SER A 45 3.18 -1.69 1.60
C SER A 45 4.64 -1.52 1.21
N PHE A 46 5.06 -2.07 0.06
CA PHE A 46 6.40 -1.90 -0.47
C PHE A 46 6.72 -0.43 -0.78
N LEU A 47 5.84 0.25 -1.51
CA LEU A 47 6.01 1.67 -1.86
C LEU A 47 6.03 2.57 -0.62
N LEU A 48 5.14 2.32 0.35
CA LEU A 48 5.16 3.02 1.63
C LEU A 48 6.48 2.79 2.38
N GLY A 49 7.01 1.57 2.33
CA GLY A 49 8.33 1.22 2.85
C GLY A 49 9.45 2.05 2.19
N ILE A 50 9.45 2.18 0.86
CA ILE A 50 10.44 3.01 0.12
C ILE A 50 10.35 4.48 0.55
N LEU A 51 9.13 5.03 0.55
CA LEU A 51 8.87 6.42 0.90
C LEU A 51 9.41 6.74 2.29
N THR A 52 9.03 5.94 3.28
CA THR A 52 9.40 6.13 4.70
C THR A 52 10.81 5.67 5.03
N GLY A 53 11.38 4.76 4.23
CA GLY A 53 12.72 4.21 4.43
C GLY A 53 13.84 5.18 4.09
N GLY A 54 13.58 6.19 3.26
CA GLY A 54 14.59 7.22 2.97
C GLY A 54 14.33 8.08 1.74
N LEU A 55 13.41 7.69 0.85
CA LEU A 55 13.16 8.46 -0.38
C LEU A 55 12.64 9.88 -0.09
N LEU A 56 11.69 10.04 0.83
CA LEU A 56 11.18 11.36 1.21
C LEU A 56 12.28 12.25 1.82
N THR A 57 13.19 11.64 2.59
CA THR A 57 14.34 12.33 3.18
C THR A 57 15.34 12.74 2.09
N ALA A 58 15.63 11.86 1.13
CA ALA A 58 16.56 12.13 0.05
C ALA A 58 16.09 13.28 -0.85
N LEU A 59 14.77 13.35 -1.10
CA LEU A 59 14.16 14.40 -1.92
C LEU A 59 13.88 15.71 -1.14
N GLU A 60 14.20 15.76 0.15
CA GLU A 60 13.93 16.90 1.03
C GLU A 60 12.48 17.41 0.95
N THR A 61 11.52 16.49 0.81
CA THR A 61 10.13 16.85 0.58
C THR A 61 9.49 17.47 1.82
N SER A 62 8.69 18.51 1.59
CA SER A 62 7.97 19.18 2.67
C SER A 62 6.99 18.25 3.39
N ASP A 63 6.78 18.51 4.68
CA ASP A 63 5.95 17.69 5.58
C ASP A 63 4.50 17.49 5.08
N PHE A 64 3.89 18.49 4.42
CA PHE A 64 2.54 18.30 3.86
C PHE A 64 2.51 17.37 2.63
N ILE A 65 3.60 17.31 1.86
CA ILE A 65 3.75 16.35 0.75
C ILE A 65 4.00 14.95 1.32
N ASN A 66 4.81 14.82 2.37
CA ASN A 66 5.08 13.54 3.03
C ASN A 66 3.79 12.89 3.54
N VAL A 67 2.95 13.64 4.24
CA VAL A 67 1.65 13.17 4.73
C VAL A 67 0.69 12.89 3.55
N GLY A 68 0.76 13.69 2.48
CA GLY A 68 0.01 13.44 1.25
C GLY A 68 0.36 12.11 0.60
N LEU A 69 1.64 11.85 0.35
CA LEU A 69 2.13 10.62 -0.29
C LEU A 69 1.93 9.38 0.61
N THR A 70 2.07 9.52 1.93
CA THR A 70 1.92 8.38 2.85
C THR A 70 0.45 8.18 3.23
N THR A 71 -0.10 9.01 4.10
CA THR A 71 -1.48 8.89 4.60
C THR A 71 -2.52 9.06 3.50
N GLY A 72 -2.31 9.98 2.55
CA GLY A 72 -3.21 10.17 1.42
C GLY A 72 -3.08 9.05 0.38
N LEU A 73 -2.01 9.08 -0.42
CA LEU A 73 -1.85 8.22 -1.59
C LEU A 73 -1.79 6.74 -1.22
N MET A 74 -0.85 6.33 -0.35
CA MET A 74 -0.75 4.92 0.05
C MET A 74 -1.96 4.48 0.87
N GLY A 75 -2.52 5.36 1.71
CA GLY A 75 -3.74 5.07 2.47
C GLY A 75 -5.00 4.89 1.61
N GLY A 76 -5.14 5.66 0.53
CA GLY A 76 -6.23 5.49 -0.44
C GLY A 76 -6.03 4.32 -1.40
N PHE A 77 -4.77 4.02 -1.73
CA PHE A 77 -4.38 2.93 -2.63
C PHE A 77 -4.52 1.54 -1.99
N THR A 78 -4.25 1.42 -0.69
CA THR A 78 -4.42 0.18 0.08
C THR A 78 -5.77 0.13 0.77
N THR A 79 -6.24 -1.06 1.18
CA THR A 79 -7.53 -1.17 1.88
C THR A 79 -7.60 -2.37 2.83
N PHE A 80 -7.75 -2.06 4.13
CA PHE A 80 -7.98 -3.09 5.15
C PHE A 80 -9.46 -3.48 5.26
N SER A 81 -10.38 -2.53 5.10
CA SER A 81 -11.82 -2.82 5.17
C SER A 81 -12.28 -3.80 4.08
N THR A 82 -11.78 -3.64 2.86
CA THR A 82 -12.09 -4.58 1.75
C THR A 82 -11.42 -5.94 1.98
N PHE A 83 -10.22 -5.96 2.57
CA PHE A 83 -9.55 -7.20 2.99
C PHE A 83 -10.40 -7.99 4.00
N ILE A 84 -10.95 -7.32 5.02
CA ILE A 84 -11.84 -7.96 6.01
C ILE A 84 -13.11 -8.49 5.34
N LEU A 85 -13.76 -7.69 4.48
CA LEU A 85 -14.99 -8.12 3.79
C LEU A 85 -14.75 -9.33 2.88
N SER A 86 -13.63 -9.37 2.16
CA SER A 86 -13.28 -10.53 1.32
C SER A 86 -12.91 -11.76 2.15
N SER A 87 -12.26 -11.57 3.29
CA SER A 87 -11.97 -12.66 4.23
C SER A 87 -13.27 -13.26 4.77
N ASP A 88 -14.19 -12.40 5.25
CA ASP A 88 -15.50 -12.81 5.76
C ASP A 88 -16.30 -13.60 4.70
N LYS A 89 -16.38 -13.10 3.46
CA LYS A 89 -17.05 -13.79 2.36
C LYS A 89 -16.51 -15.21 2.14
N LEU A 90 -15.18 -15.38 2.10
CA LEU A 90 -14.57 -16.69 1.90
C LEU A 90 -14.89 -17.66 3.06
N LEU A 91 -14.89 -17.16 4.30
CA LEU A 91 -15.18 -17.97 5.49
C LEU A 91 -16.66 -18.37 5.54
N VAL A 92 -17.59 -17.45 5.25
CA VAL A 92 -19.04 -17.72 5.21
C VAL A 92 -19.39 -18.75 4.13
N HIS A 93 -18.68 -18.75 3.00
CA HIS A 93 -18.84 -19.75 1.93
C HIS A 93 -18.08 -21.06 2.19
N LEU A 94 -17.65 -21.33 3.44
CA LEU A 94 -16.92 -22.54 3.87
C LEU A 94 -15.58 -22.75 3.13
N GLN A 95 -15.02 -21.71 2.53
CA GLN A 95 -13.71 -21.76 1.87
C GLN A 95 -12.57 -21.48 2.85
N TRP A 96 -12.49 -22.26 3.93
CA TRP A 96 -11.54 -22.05 5.03
C TRP A 96 -10.08 -21.98 4.59
N ILE A 97 -9.69 -22.83 3.64
CA ILE A 97 -8.32 -22.85 3.11
C ILE A 97 -8.02 -21.55 2.34
N ASN A 98 -8.95 -21.11 1.48
CA ASN A 98 -8.77 -19.88 0.71
C ASN A 98 -8.81 -18.63 1.61
N GLY A 99 -9.75 -18.57 2.54
CA GLY A 99 -9.84 -17.47 3.52
C GLY A 99 -8.60 -17.39 4.40
N GLY A 100 -8.19 -18.52 4.99
CA GLY A 100 -7.00 -18.59 5.84
C GLY A 100 -5.71 -18.24 5.08
N SER A 101 -5.51 -18.82 3.90
CA SER A 101 -4.32 -18.51 3.08
C SER A 101 -4.31 -17.05 2.62
N PHE A 102 -5.44 -16.48 2.19
CA PHE A 102 -5.54 -15.06 1.85
C PHE A 102 -5.14 -14.14 3.00
N MET A 103 -5.64 -14.41 4.21
CA MET A 103 -5.32 -13.63 5.41
C MET A 103 -3.84 -13.72 5.77
N ILE A 104 -3.30 -14.94 5.82
CA ILE A 104 -1.90 -15.20 6.18
C ILE A 104 -0.96 -14.58 5.14
N LEU A 105 -1.20 -14.82 3.85
CA LEU A 105 -0.35 -14.30 2.78
C LEU A 105 -0.38 -12.77 2.76
N SER A 106 -1.56 -12.15 2.87
CA SER A 106 -1.66 -10.69 2.85
C SER A 106 -0.89 -10.04 4.00
N LEU A 107 -1.00 -10.60 5.21
CA LEU A 107 -0.32 -10.06 6.39
C LEU A 107 1.19 -10.31 6.36
N LEU A 108 1.61 -11.56 6.17
CA LEU A 108 3.02 -11.93 6.18
C LEU A 108 3.78 -11.27 5.04
N LEU A 109 3.28 -11.39 3.81
CA LEU A 109 3.93 -10.77 2.66
C LEU A 109 3.85 -9.25 2.75
N GLY A 110 2.79 -8.66 3.32
CA GLY A 110 2.68 -7.21 3.48
C GLY A 110 3.79 -6.64 4.36
N VAL A 111 4.07 -7.29 5.49
CA VAL A 111 5.18 -6.92 6.38
C VAL A 111 6.53 -7.10 5.68
N LEU A 112 6.73 -8.21 4.96
CA LEU A 112 7.96 -8.45 4.21
C LEU A 112 8.17 -7.41 3.11
N CYS A 113 7.12 -7.05 2.36
CA CYS A 113 7.15 -6.00 1.36
C CYS A 113 7.48 -4.64 1.97
N ALA A 114 6.87 -4.26 3.10
CA ALA A 114 7.19 -3.02 3.79
C ALA A 114 8.67 -2.98 4.22
N TYR A 115 9.18 -4.08 4.79
CA TYR A 115 10.58 -4.20 5.19
C TYR A 115 11.55 -4.10 4.01
N ALA A 116 11.26 -4.83 2.92
CA ALA A 116 12.05 -4.75 1.68
C ALA A 116 12.04 -3.33 1.10
N GLY A 117 10.89 -2.67 1.12
CA GLY A 117 10.75 -1.27 0.71
C GLY A 117 11.61 -0.34 1.56
N GLN A 118 11.62 -0.53 2.89
CA GLN A 118 12.46 0.27 3.78
C GLN A 118 13.96 0.10 3.49
N ILE A 119 14.41 -1.12 3.18
CA ILE A 119 15.79 -1.36 2.76
C ILE A 119 16.09 -0.58 1.47
N GLY A 120 15.22 -0.68 0.47
CA GLY A 120 15.35 0.07 -0.79
C GLY A 120 15.39 1.59 -0.55
N GLY A 121 14.50 2.11 0.30
CA GLY A 121 14.49 3.53 0.66
C GLY A 121 15.78 3.99 1.34
N LYS A 122 16.36 3.18 2.23
CA LYS A 122 17.66 3.47 2.87
C LYS A 122 18.80 3.46 1.85
N GLN A 123 18.78 2.52 0.91
CA GLN A 123 19.79 2.46 -0.16
C GLN A 123 19.74 3.70 -1.05
N ILE A 124 18.54 4.17 -1.42
CA ILE A 124 18.35 5.41 -2.18
C ILE A 124 18.95 6.59 -1.41
N LEU A 125 18.63 6.74 -0.12
CA LEU A 125 19.14 7.83 0.70
C LEU A 125 20.66 7.80 0.83
N HIS A 126 21.25 6.62 1.02
CA HIS A 126 22.69 6.46 1.11
C HIS A 126 23.39 6.78 -0.22
N HIS A 127 22.81 6.38 -1.36
CA HIS A 127 23.35 6.72 -2.67
C HIS A 127 23.29 8.22 -2.92
N TYR A 128 22.14 8.84 -2.63
CA TYR A 128 21.97 10.29 -2.75
C TYR A 128 23.02 11.04 -1.94
N ARG A 129 23.20 10.75 -0.65
CA ARG A 129 24.21 11.45 0.17
C ARG A 129 25.64 11.34 -0.35
N LYS A 130 26.02 10.19 -0.93
CA LYS A 130 27.35 10.00 -1.51
C LYS A 130 27.61 10.85 -2.76
N GLU A 131 26.59 11.26 -3.49
CA GLU A 131 26.75 12.12 -4.67
C GLU A 131 27.00 13.58 -4.30
N TRP A 132 26.73 13.98 -3.05
CA TRP A 132 26.85 15.36 -2.56
C TRP A 132 27.99 15.57 -1.54
N GLU A 133 28.79 14.54 -1.27
CA GLU A 133 30.06 14.60 -0.51
C GLU A 133 31.27 14.68 -1.46
#